data_AF-A0A7S3EQ00-F1
#
_entry.id   AF-A0A7S3EQ00-F1
#
_cell.length_a   1.000
_cell.length_b   1.000
_cell.length_c   1.000
_cell.angle_alpha   90.00
_cell.angle_beta   90.00
_cell.angle_gamma   90.00
#
_symmetry.space_group_name_H-M   'P 1'
#
loop_
_entity.id
_entity.type
_entity.pdbx_description
1 polymer ?
#
loop_
_entity_poly.entity_id
_entity_poly.type
_entity_poly.pdbx_seq_one_letter_code
_entity_poly.pdbx_strand_id
1 'polypeptide(L)'
;DSERLPDGPRGLLFKQILPGLKPLLGTLREVGAARKKSMAAVAINWCMCKGTVVIVGVKSPEQAAANLEALGWRLSSAEMAELDAASARVPKKATQNIFQTR
;
A
#
# COMPACT_ATOMS: atom_id res chain seq x y z
N ASP A 1 6.43 11.90 3.55
CA ASP A 1 5.04 11.45 3.24
C ASP A 1 3.93 11.98 4.15
N SER A 2 4.20 12.43 5.39
CA SER A 2 3.19 13.09 6.24
C SER A 2 2.91 14.57 5.89
N GLU A 3 3.67 15.13 4.94
CA GLU A 3 3.75 16.58 4.74
C GLU A 3 2.66 17.17 3.84
N ARG A 4 1.87 16.34 3.15
CA ARG A 4 0.78 16.85 2.28
C ARG A 4 -0.48 16.01 2.39
N LEU A 5 -1.24 16.28 3.45
CA LEU A 5 -2.56 15.68 3.65
C LEU A 5 -3.59 16.31 2.71
N PRO A 6 -4.65 15.58 2.32
CA PRO A 6 -5.75 16.16 1.56
C PRO A 6 -6.49 17.23 2.38
N ASP A 7 -7.03 18.23 1.69
CA ASP A 7 -7.87 19.24 2.33
C ASP A 7 -9.24 18.65 2.77
N GLY A 8 -9.88 19.38 3.68
CA GLY A 8 -11.23 19.09 4.15
C GLY A 8 -11.34 17.84 5.05
N PRO A 9 -12.52 17.21 5.13
CA PRO A 9 -12.80 16.11 6.06
C PRO A 9 -11.86 14.90 5.88
N ARG A 10 -11.36 14.68 4.65
CA ARG A 10 -10.38 13.62 4.36
C ARG A 10 -9.05 13.85 5.06
N GLY A 11 -8.60 15.10 5.20
CA GLY A 11 -7.38 15.42 5.94
C GLY A 11 -7.47 14.97 7.41
N LEU A 12 -8.60 15.23 8.06
CA LEU A 12 -8.83 14.83 9.46
C LEU A 12 -8.80 13.30 9.62
N LEU A 13 -9.46 12.59 8.71
CA LEU A 13 -9.45 11.12 8.69
C LEU A 13 -8.01 10.57 8.57
N PHE A 14 -7.22 11.09 7.65
CA PHE A 14 -5.85 10.62 7.43
C PHE A 14 -4.94 10.94 8.62
N LYS A 15 -5.13 12.06 9.33
CA LYS A 15 -4.39 12.35 10.58
C LYS A 15 -4.59 11.26 11.65
N GLN A 16 -5.78 10.68 11.71
CA GLN A 16 -6.11 9.63 12.67
C GLN A 16 -5.57 8.26 12.25
N ILE A 17 -5.64 7.93 10.96
CA ILE A 17 -5.29 6.59 10.45
C ILE A 17 -3.78 6.45 10.19
N LEU A 18 -3.13 7.47 9.63
CA LEU A 18 -1.73 7.36 9.19
C LEU A 18 -0.73 6.93 10.28
N PRO A 19 -0.82 7.38 11.55
CA PRO A 19 0.07 6.90 12.60
C PRO A 19 0.08 5.38 12.74
N GLY A 20 -1.09 4.72 12.62
CA GLY A 20 -1.22 3.26 12.69
C GLY A 20 -0.71 2.54 11.44
N LEU A 21 -0.64 3.24 10.30
CA LEU A 21 -0.11 2.69 9.04
C LEU A 21 1.40 2.83 8.89
N LYS A 22 2.06 3.68 9.69
CA LYS A 22 3.51 3.95 9.60
C LYS A 22 4.37 2.68 9.51
N PRO A 23 4.14 1.61 10.30
CA PRO A 23 4.96 0.40 10.22
C PRO A 23 4.88 -0.27 8.85
N LEU A 24 3.67 -0.45 8.31
CA LEU A 24 3.47 -1.06 6.98
C LEU A 24 4.06 -0.19 5.86
N LEU A 25 3.88 1.14 5.95
CA LEU A 25 4.49 2.07 5.00
C LEU A 25 6.02 2.03 5.06
N GLY A 26 6.60 1.81 6.25
CA GLY A 26 8.03 1.58 6.44
C GLY A 26 8.51 0.33 5.70
N THR A 27 7.88 -0.81 5.96
CA THR A 27 8.21 -2.08 5.29
C THR A 27 8.11 -1.98 3.76
N LEU A 28 7.03 -1.37 3.25
CA LEU A 28 6.89 -1.13 1.80
C LEU A 28 8.04 -0.29 1.22
N ARG A 29 8.53 0.70 1.98
CA ARG A 29 9.65 1.56 1.57
C ARG A 29 10.97 0.80 1.57
N GLU A 30 11.21 -0.01 2.60
CA GLU A 30 12.43 -0.81 2.73
C GLU A 30 12.54 -1.86 1.62
N VAL A 31 11.46 -2.61 1.36
CA VAL A 31 11.39 -3.55 0.23
C VAL A 31 11.55 -2.82 -1.10
N GLY A 32 10.91 -1.66 -1.26
CA GLY A 32 11.05 -0.82 -2.46
C GLY A 32 12.49 -0.38 -2.70
N ALA A 33 13.18 0.09 -1.65
CA ALA A 33 14.58 0.49 -1.71
C ALA A 33 15.49 -0.69 -2.08
N ALA A 34 15.32 -1.85 -1.43
CA ALA A 34 16.09 -3.07 -1.71
C ALA A 34 15.90 -3.55 -3.17
N ARG A 35 14.68 -3.43 -3.70
CA ARG A 35 14.33 -3.84 -5.07
C ARG A 35 14.58 -2.76 -6.12
N LYS A 36 14.92 -1.53 -5.72
CA LYS A 36 14.94 -0.34 -6.59
C LYS A 36 13.62 -0.15 -7.33
N LYS A 37 12.51 -0.27 -6.60
CA LYS A 37 11.13 -0.13 -7.07
C LYS A 37 10.37 0.88 -6.22
N SER A 38 9.38 1.54 -6.81
CA SER A 38 8.49 2.41 -6.07
C SER A 38 7.67 1.64 -5.01
N MET A 39 7.27 2.34 -3.94
CA MET A 39 6.38 1.74 -2.93
C MET A 39 5.05 1.28 -3.53
N ALA A 40 4.53 1.99 -4.54
CA ALA A 40 3.32 1.61 -5.26
C ALA A 40 3.51 0.27 -5.99
N ALA A 41 4.65 0.10 -6.67
CA ALA A 41 4.98 -1.15 -7.35
C ALA A 41 5.04 -2.34 -6.39
N VAL A 42 5.67 -2.18 -5.22
CA VAL A 42 5.74 -3.23 -4.19
C VAL A 42 4.34 -3.60 -3.69
N ALA A 43 3.51 -2.60 -3.37
CA ALA A 43 2.15 -2.85 -2.90
C ALA A 43 1.28 -3.57 -3.94
N ILE A 44 1.39 -3.18 -5.22
CA ILE A 44 0.68 -3.85 -6.33
C ILE A 44 1.20 -5.28 -6.50
N ASN A 45 2.52 -5.47 -6.51
CA ASN A 45 3.14 -6.80 -6.64
C ASN A 45 2.72 -7.72 -5.49
N TRP A 46 2.63 -7.19 -4.26
CA TRP A 46 2.15 -7.92 -3.09
C TRP A 46 0.72 -8.43 -3.27
N CYS A 47 -0.20 -7.61 -3.78
CA CYS A 47 -1.56 -8.05 -4.14
C CYS A 47 -1.55 -9.11 -5.25
N MET A 48 -0.72 -8.93 -6.29
CA MET A 48 -0.59 -9.90 -7.38
C MET A 48 -0.07 -11.26 -6.90
N CYS A 49 0.92 -11.28 -6.00
CA CYS A 49 1.46 -12.51 -5.40
C CYS A 49 0.42 -13.27 -4.57
N LYS A 50 -0.64 -12.60 -4.11
CA LYS A 50 -1.78 -13.24 -3.43
C LYS A 50 -2.86 -13.76 -4.38
N GLY A 51 -2.61 -13.72 -5.70
CA GLY A 51 -3.56 -14.19 -6.71
C GLY A 51 -4.65 -13.17 -7.06
N THR A 52 -4.49 -11.91 -6.68
CA THR A 52 -5.49 -10.86 -6.97
C THR A 52 -5.30 -10.28 -8.36
N VAL A 53 -6.39 -10.14 -9.13
CA VAL A 53 -6.42 -9.29 -10.33
C VAL A 53 -6.54 -7.83 -9.90
N VAL A 54 -5.42 -7.10 -9.95
CA VAL A 54 -5.33 -5.74 -9.39
C VAL A 54 -5.85 -4.71 -10.40
N ILE A 55 -6.86 -3.93 -10.00
CA ILE A 55 -7.31 -2.74 -10.73
C ILE A 55 -6.63 -1.53 -10.10
N VAL A 56 -5.82 -0.80 -10.87
CA VAL A 56 -5.07 0.36 -10.39
C VAL A 56 -5.69 1.67 -10.88
N GLY A 57 -5.79 2.65 -9.99
CA GLY A 57 -6.19 4.02 -10.34
C GLY A 57 -4.96 4.88 -10.68
N VAL A 58 -5.07 5.70 -11.72
CA VAL A 58 -4.00 6.58 -12.19
C VAL A 58 -4.60 7.93 -12.56
N LYS A 59 -3.98 9.02 -12.08
CA LYS A 59 -4.34 10.40 -12.45
C LYS A 59 -3.18 11.21 -13.05
N SER A 60 -1.97 10.63 -13.14
CA SER A 60 -0.82 11.26 -13.79
C SER A 60 0.11 10.22 -14.42
N PRO A 61 0.94 10.61 -15.42
CA PRO A 61 1.89 9.69 -16.06
C PRO A 61 2.89 9.06 -15.09
N GLU A 62 3.32 9.78 -14.07
CA GLU A 62 4.28 9.29 -13.07
C GLU A 62 3.69 8.14 -12.25
N GLN A 63 2.39 8.21 -11.94
CA GLN A 63 1.68 7.12 -11.28
C GLN A 63 1.54 5.91 -12.20
N ALA A 64 1.32 6.12 -13.50
CA ALA A 64 1.29 5.02 -14.47
C ALA A 64 2.65 4.29 -14.50
N ALA A 65 3.74 5.04 -14.60
CA ALA A 65 5.10 4.50 -14.59
C ALA A 65 5.39 3.72 -13.30
N ALA A 66 5.08 4.31 -12.13
CA ALA A 66 5.26 3.65 -10.84
C ALA A 66 4.43 2.35 -10.71
N ASN A 67 3.21 2.30 -11.26
CA ASN A 67 2.39 1.10 -11.25
C ASN A 67 2.95 0.01 -12.19
N LEU A 68 3.45 0.40 -13.37
CA LEU A 68 4.04 -0.51 -14.34
C LEU A 68 5.30 -1.21 -13.82
N GLU A 69 6.04 -0.56 -12.91
CA GLU A 69 7.20 -1.16 -12.24
C GLU A 69 6.87 -2.44 -11.46
N ALA A 70 5.60 -2.71 -11.13
CA ALA A 70 5.15 -3.93 -10.46
C ALA A 70 5.25 -5.20 -11.35
N LEU A 71 5.36 -5.02 -12.66
CA LEU A 71 5.37 -6.11 -13.64
C LEU A 71 6.77 -6.71 -13.83
N GLY A 72 6.84 -7.96 -14.29
CA GLY A 72 8.09 -8.64 -14.64
C GLY A 72 8.89 -9.21 -13.47
N TRP A 73 8.39 -9.13 -12.24
CA TRP A 73 9.02 -9.73 -11.06
C TRP A 73 7.98 -10.17 -10.03
N ARG A 74 8.43 -10.88 -9.00
CA ARG A 74 7.59 -11.29 -7.86
C ARG A 74 8.37 -11.11 -6.56
N LEU A 75 7.66 -10.72 -5.51
CA LEU A 75 8.18 -10.75 -4.15
C LEU A 75 8.57 -12.17 -3.76
N SER A 76 9.65 -12.28 -2.99
CA SER A 76 10.08 -13.52 -2.35
C SER A 76 9.16 -13.88 -1.18
N SER A 77 9.16 -15.14 -0.76
CA SER A 77 8.38 -15.58 0.40
C SER A 77 8.73 -14.81 1.68
N ALA A 78 10.00 -14.40 1.85
CA ALA A 78 10.43 -13.60 3.00
C ALA A 78 9.83 -12.19 2.99
N GLU A 79 9.89 -11.50 1.86
CA GLU A 79 9.29 -10.15 1.72
C GLU A 79 7.76 -10.19 1.84
N MET A 80 7.14 -11.24 1.29
CA MET A 80 5.70 -11.49 1.47
C MET A 80 5.34 -11.63 2.95
N ALA A 81 6.07 -12.47 3.68
CA ALA A 81 5.84 -12.70 5.10
C ALA A 81 6.06 -11.43 5.94
N GLU A 82 7.07 -10.62 5.60
CA GLU A 82 7.35 -9.36 6.26
C GLU A 82 6.21 -8.34 6.08
N LEU A 83 5.73 -8.19 4.84
CA LEU A 83 4.60 -7.31 4.51
C LEU A 83 3.31 -7.79 5.18
N ASP A 84 3.06 -9.10 5.21
CA ASP A 84 1.91 -9.70 5.89
C ASP A 84 1.95 -9.45 7.40
N ALA A 85 3.12 -9.64 8.02
CA ALA A 85 3.32 -9.35 9.44
C ALA A 85 3.15 -7.86 9.76
N ALA A 86 3.66 -6.97 8.89
CA ALA A 86 3.49 -5.53 9.04
C ALA A 86 2.02 -5.10 8.90
N SER A 87 1.29 -5.70 7.97
CA SER A 87 -0.14 -5.48 7.77
C SER A 87 -0.97 -5.91 8.97
N ALA A 88 -0.67 -7.06 9.56
CA ALA A 88 -1.38 -7.57 10.73
C ALA A 88 -1.28 -6.66 11.97
N ARG A 89 -0.23 -5.81 12.05
CA ARG A 89 -0.05 -4.82 13.12
C ARG A 89 -0.81 -3.53 12.91
N VAL A 90 -1.37 -3.30 11.71
CA VAL A 90 -2.17 -2.11 11.43
C VAL A 90 -3.52 -2.25 12.14
N PRO A 91 -3.93 -1.29 13.00
CA PRO A 91 -5.23 -1.36 13.66
C PRO A 91 -6.35 -1.41 12.62
N LYS A 92 -7.27 -2.39 12.74
CA LYS A 92 -8.42 -2.56 11.83
C LYS A 92 -9.37 -1.36 11.92
N LYS A 93 -9.12 -0.30 11.15
CA LYS A 93 -10.11 0.72 10.77
C LYS A 93 -9.77 1.30 9.39
N ALA A 94 -10.21 0.60 8.35
CA ALA A 94 -10.67 1.27 7.15
C ALA A 94 -12.17 0.96 7.11
N THR A 95 -12.99 2.02 7.19
CA THR A 95 -14.46 2.01 7.12
C THR A 95 -15.05 0.66 6.71
N GLN A 96 -15.76 0.00 7.63
CA GLN A 96 -16.53 -1.20 7.29
C GLN A 96 -17.42 -0.82 6.11
N ASN A 97 -17.34 -1.62 5.03
CA ASN A 97 -18.15 -1.39 3.86
C ASN A 97 -19.62 -1.36 4.32
N ILE A 98 -20.33 -0.26 4.05
CA ILE A 98 -21.73 -0.08 4.46
C ILE A 98 -22.66 -1.14 3.87
N PHE A 99 -22.21 -1.86 2.84
CA PHE A 99 -22.91 -2.96 2.19
C PHE A 99 -22.50 -4.35 2.71
N GLN A 100 -21.49 -4.46 3.59
CA GLN A 100 -21.14 -5.74 4.22
C GLN A 100 -22.08 -5.99 5.40
N THR A 101 -23.12 -6.80 5.18
CA THR A 101 -23.98 -7.36 6.24
C THR A 101 -23.17 -8.30 7.14
N ARG A 102 -23.56 -8.35 8.42
CA ARG A 102 -22.95 -9.23 9.44
C ARG A 102 -23.31 -10.69 9.22
#